data_AF-A0A7D6XVH4-F1
#
_entry.id   AF-A0A7D6XVH4-F1
#
_cell.length_a   1.000
_cell.length_b   1.000
_cell.length_c   1.000
_cell.angle_alpha   90.00
_cell.angle_beta   90.00
_cell.angle_gamma   90.00
#
_symmetry.space_group_name_H-M   'P 1'
#
loop_
_entity.id
_entity.type
_entity.pdbx_description
1 polymer ?
#
loop_
_entity_poly.entity_id
_entity_poly.type
_entity_poly.pdbx_seq_one_letter_code
_entity_poly.pdbx_strand_id
1 'polypeptide(L)'
;MKTLYNKLHIFGQTMLLIFFTLSVLSLGSCSKETLDYNHPDVDLFVKQLKAGKYSTQSPDGLSNMPKFTSEDIEELLKYAEDLTVIPSFPLAPVSYSAGGKLRLGECILWTVETIRLGNNASMGCKMVHTDAENYEGIYFLSDEEVLDAASRYRRWWETRKYPRTMWTIDPCYDEPLCGSGYMWW
;
A
#
# COMPACT_ATOMS: atom_id res chain seq x y z
N MET A 1 -46.01 42.35 28.72
CA MET A 1 -46.16 40.95 28.24
C MET A 1 -45.51 40.70 26.88
N LYS A 2 -45.82 41.45 25.81
CA LYS A 2 -45.25 41.23 24.46
C LYS A 2 -43.71 41.34 24.36
N THR A 3 -43.09 42.22 25.14
CA THR A 3 -41.63 42.46 25.13
C THR A 3 -40.80 41.32 25.75
N LEU A 4 -41.34 40.65 26.77
CA LEU A 4 -40.71 39.49 27.41
C LEU A 4 -40.81 38.25 26.53
N TYR A 5 -41.95 38.07 25.86
CA TYR A 5 -42.16 36.99 24.90
C TYR A 5 -41.19 37.05 23.72
N ASN A 6 -41.00 38.23 23.12
CA ASN A 6 -40.03 38.42 22.03
C ASN A 6 -38.59 38.16 22.47
N LYS A 7 -38.20 38.56 23.68
CA LYS A 7 -36.86 38.28 24.22
C LYS A 7 -36.64 36.79 24.46
N LEU A 8 -37.63 36.07 24.99
CA LEU A 8 -37.57 34.60 25.14
C LEU A 8 -37.51 33.89 23.77
N HIS A 9 -38.27 34.35 22.78
CA HIS A 9 -38.28 33.77 21.45
C HIS A 9 -36.93 33.93 20.74
N ILE A 10 -36.32 35.12 20.80
CA ILE A 10 -35.00 35.37 20.22
C ILE A 10 -33.93 34.55 20.93
N PHE A 11 -33.98 34.46 22.26
CA PHE A 11 -33.04 33.65 23.04
C PHE A 11 -33.18 32.14 22.74
N GLY A 12 -34.41 31.66 22.54
CA GLY A 12 -34.66 30.28 22.11
C GLY A 12 -34.10 30.00 20.71
N GLN A 13 -34.28 30.93 19.76
CA GLN A 13 -33.76 30.80 18.40
C GLN A 13 -32.22 30.83 18.33
N THR A 14 -31.56 31.70 19.11
CA THR A 14 -30.09 31.72 19.17
C THR A 14 -29.52 30.46 19.81
N MET A 15 -30.14 29.95 20.89
CA MET A 15 -29.73 28.67 21.48
C MET A 15 -29.91 27.51 20.50
N LEU A 16 -30.99 27.49 19.72
CA LEU A 16 -31.24 26.45 18.72
C LEU A 16 -30.20 26.47 17.60
N LEU A 17 -29.81 27.66 17.12
CA LEU A 17 -28.77 27.84 16.12
C LEU A 17 -27.39 27.39 16.61
N ILE A 18 -27.04 27.70 17.87
CA ILE A 18 -25.79 27.27 18.48
C ILE A 18 -25.75 25.74 18.59
N PHE A 19 -26.83 25.11 19.06
CA PHE A 19 -26.96 23.65 19.10
C PHE A 19 -26.84 23.01 17.71
N PHE A 20 -27.46 23.61 16.69
CA PHE A 20 -27.37 23.13 15.31
C PHE A 20 -25.92 23.22 14.79
N THR A 21 -25.24 24.34 15.02
CA THR A 21 -23.83 24.49 14.61
C THR A 21 -22.88 23.54 15.34
N LEU A 22 -23.09 23.27 16.64
CA LEU A 22 -22.30 22.27 17.38
C LEU A 22 -22.55 20.85 16.86
N SER A 23 -23.81 20.52 16.51
CA SER A 23 -24.17 19.19 16.02
C SER A 23 -23.58 18.89 14.63
N VAL A 24 -23.47 19.89 13.75
CA VAL A 24 -22.85 19.73 12.42
C VAL A 24 -21.33 19.50 12.55
N LEU A 25 -20.67 20.10 13.54
CA LEU A 25 -19.25 19.87 13.82
C LEU A 25 -18.96 18.46 14.38
N SER A 26 -19.94 17.83 15.06
CA SER A 26 -19.78 16.49 15.63
C SER A 26 -19.99 15.32 14.65
N LEU A 27 -20.48 15.58 13.43
CA LEU A 27 -20.71 14.52 12.42
C LEU A 27 -19.46 14.14 11.61
N GLY A 28 -18.34 14.83 11.83
CA GLY A 28 -17.03 14.43 11.31
C GLY A 28 -16.34 13.37 12.17
N SER A 29 -17.06 12.34 12.63
CA SER A 29 -16.42 11.19 13.28
C SER A 29 -15.70 10.39 12.21
N CYS A 30 -14.40 10.67 12.04
CA CYS A 30 -13.51 9.91 11.19
C CYS A 30 -13.30 8.55 11.87
N SER A 31 -14.22 7.62 11.63
CA SER A 31 -14.11 6.22 12.03
C SER A 31 -12.75 5.71 11.55
N LYS A 32 -11.85 5.38 12.48
CA LYS A 32 -10.58 4.75 12.11
C LYS A 32 -10.90 3.32 11.68
N GLU A 33 -11.06 3.11 10.38
CA GLU A 33 -11.17 1.77 9.79
C GLU A 33 -9.90 1.00 10.13
N THR A 34 -10.06 -0.06 10.91
CA THR A 34 -8.99 -0.99 11.28
C THR A 34 -8.81 -2.00 10.16
N LEU A 35 -7.56 -2.22 9.72
CA LEU A 35 -7.28 -3.23 8.70
C LEU A 35 -7.45 -4.63 9.28
N ASP A 36 -8.22 -5.49 8.59
CA ASP A 36 -8.25 -6.93 8.87
C ASP A 36 -7.00 -7.57 8.24
N TYR A 37 -6.17 -8.21 9.07
CA TYR A 37 -4.95 -8.85 8.60
C TYR A 37 -5.19 -10.19 7.90
N ASN A 38 -6.31 -10.86 8.15
CA ASN A 38 -6.61 -12.16 7.55
C ASN A 38 -7.42 -12.04 6.25
N HIS A 39 -8.16 -10.95 6.09
CA HIS A 39 -8.89 -10.60 4.86
C HIS A 39 -8.63 -9.13 4.53
N PRO A 40 -7.41 -8.79 4.08
CA PRO A 40 -7.00 -7.41 3.91
C PRO A 40 -7.70 -6.72 2.76
N ASP A 41 -8.14 -5.49 3.01
CA ASP A 41 -8.59 -4.56 1.98
C ASP A 41 -7.38 -3.79 1.44
N VAL A 42 -7.12 -3.95 0.13
CA VAL A 42 -5.95 -3.35 -0.54
C VAL A 42 -6.02 -1.82 -0.50
N ASP A 43 -7.19 -1.23 -0.75
CA ASP A 43 -7.37 0.22 -0.80
C ASP A 43 -7.17 0.83 0.60
N LEU A 44 -7.70 0.18 1.63
CA LEU A 44 -7.51 0.58 3.02
C LEU A 44 -6.03 0.47 3.42
N PHE A 45 -5.36 -0.61 3.04
CA PHE A 45 -3.92 -0.79 3.28
C PHE A 45 -3.11 0.35 2.65
N VAL A 46 -3.31 0.62 1.35
CA VAL A 46 -2.62 1.70 0.63
C VAL A 46 -2.91 3.07 1.24
N LYS A 47 -4.18 3.33 1.58
CA LYS A 47 -4.60 4.58 2.24
C LYS A 47 -3.88 4.77 3.58
N GLN A 48 -3.76 3.71 4.38
CA GLN A 48 -3.05 3.77 5.66
C GLN A 48 -1.54 3.96 5.49
N LEU A 49 -0.91 3.32 4.50
CA LEU A 49 0.50 3.52 4.16
C LEU A 49 0.79 4.97 3.76
N LYS A 50 0.01 5.52 2.82
CA LYS A 50 0.13 6.92 2.38
C LYS A 50 -0.08 7.91 3.54
N ALA A 51 -1.01 7.60 4.44
CA ALA A 51 -1.28 8.43 5.61
C ALA A 51 -0.22 8.29 6.72
N GLY A 52 0.70 7.33 6.63
CA GLY A 52 1.65 7.01 7.70
C GLY A 52 0.99 6.50 8.98
N LYS A 53 -0.23 5.96 8.87
CA LYS A 53 -1.04 5.47 9.99
C LYS A 53 -1.09 3.95 10.08
N TYR A 54 -0.47 3.26 9.12
CA TYR A 54 -0.36 1.81 9.14
C TYR A 54 0.42 1.36 10.37
N SER A 55 -0.19 0.49 11.19
CA SER A 55 0.48 -0.10 12.34
C SER A 55 1.37 -1.23 11.87
N THR A 56 2.70 -1.10 12.01
CA THR A 56 3.65 -2.19 11.75
C THR A 56 3.74 -3.18 12.90
N GLN A 57 2.69 -3.28 13.73
CA GLN A 57 2.57 -4.30 14.77
C GLN A 57 1.21 -4.95 14.56
N SER A 58 1.23 -6.23 14.17
CA SER A 58 0.02 -7.02 14.12
C SER A 58 -0.52 -7.28 15.52
N PRO A 59 -1.83 -7.57 15.68
CA PRO A 59 -2.43 -7.84 16.99
C PRO A 59 -1.78 -8.99 17.75
N ASP A 60 -1.17 -9.94 17.03
CA ASP A 60 -0.45 -11.11 17.56
C ASP A 60 1.07 -10.91 17.64
N GLY A 61 1.61 -9.80 17.11
CA GLY A 61 3.03 -9.45 17.14
C GLY A 61 3.95 -10.36 16.31
N LEU A 62 3.40 -11.25 15.48
CA LEU A 62 4.14 -12.29 14.76
C LEU A 62 4.49 -11.91 13.31
N SER A 63 3.60 -11.19 12.61
CA SER A 63 3.81 -10.77 11.21
C SER A 63 3.17 -9.43 10.95
N ASN A 64 3.97 -8.46 10.56
CA ASN A 64 3.51 -7.09 10.34
C ASN A 64 2.86 -6.89 8.95
N MET A 65 2.92 -7.90 8.08
CA MET A 65 2.32 -7.85 6.75
C MET A 65 0.93 -8.52 6.76
N PRO A 66 -0.10 -7.91 6.16
CA PRO A 66 -1.41 -8.54 6.01
C PRO A 66 -1.31 -9.78 5.10
N LYS A 67 -2.18 -10.75 5.32
CA LYS A 67 -2.20 -12.03 4.59
C LYS A 67 -2.90 -11.88 3.24
N PHE A 68 -2.30 -11.11 2.34
CA PHE A 68 -2.74 -11.03 0.95
C PHE A 68 -2.59 -12.38 0.25
N THR A 69 -3.47 -12.65 -0.71
CA THR A 69 -3.48 -13.87 -1.50
C THR A 69 -3.37 -13.57 -2.99
N SER A 70 -3.34 -14.60 -3.83
CA SER A 70 -3.29 -14.43 -5.30
C SER A 70 -4.45 -13.62 -5.84
N GLU A 71 -5.61 -13.66 -5.18
CA GLU A 71 -6.81 -12.94 -5.57
C GLU A 71 -6.64 -11.42 -5.47
N ASP A 72 -5.75 -10.94 -4.59
CA ASP A 72 -5.50 -9.51 -4.35
C ASP A 72 -4.50 -8.90 -5.34
N ILE A 73 -3.77 -9.73 -6.10
CA ILE A 73 -2.68 -9.26 -6.97
C ILE A 73 -3.17 -8.24 -8.01
N GLU A 74 -4.33 -8.48 -8.63
CA GLU A 74 -4.88 -7.57 -9.62
C GLU A 74 -5.14 -6.18 -9.05
N GLU A 75 -5.63 -6.12 -7.81
CA GLU A 75 -5.92 -4.86 -7.13
C GLU A 75 -4.66 -4.17 -6.63
N LEU A 76 -3.71 -4.92 -6.06
CA LEU A 76 -2.39 -4.42 -5.68
C LEU A 76 -1.69 -3.77 -6.88
N LEU A 77 -1.68 -4.41 -8.04
CA LEU A 77 -1.00 -3.91 -9.24
C LEU A 77 -1.56 -2.58 -9.80
N LYS A 78 -2.76 -2.15 -9.37
CA LYS A 78 -3.27 -0.79 -9.67
C LYS A 78 -2.38 0.30 -9.05
N TYR A 79 -1.70 -0.01 -7.95
CA TYR A 79 -0.84 0.91 -7.20
C TYR A 79 0.66 0.75 -7.52
N ALA A 80 1.05 -0.20 -8.37
CA ALA A 80 2.45 -0.53 -8.64
C ALA A 80 3.26 0.62 -9.28
N GLU A 81 2.61 1.57 -9.96
CA GLU A 81 3.27 2.74 -10.57
C GLU A 81 3.24 3.98 -9.66
N ASP A 82 2.70 3.87 -8.45
CA ASP A 82 2.61 5.00 -7.53
C ASP A 82 3.95 5.27 -6.86
N LEU A 83 4.67 6.29 -7.33
CA LEU A 83 5.98 6.69 -6.78
C LEU A 83 5.89 7.54 -5.51
N THR A 84 4.70 7.70 -4.91
CA THR A 84 4.54 8.43 -3.65
C THR A 84 5.47 7.87 -2.59
N VAL A 85 6.24 8.74 -1.95
CA VAL A 85 7.13 8.36 -0.85
C VAL A 85 6.30 8.17 0.41
N ILE A 86 6.29 6.95 0.93
CA ILE A 86 5.61 6.59 2.17
C ILE A 86 6.57 6.66 3.36
N PRO A 87 6.08 7.00 4.55
CA PRO A 87 6.95 7.17 5.72
C PRO A 87 7.41 5.82 6.31
N SER A 88 6.63 4.76 6.14
CA SER A 88 6.93 3.43 6.67
C SER A 88 6.22 2.33 5.89
N PHE A 89 6.76 1.13 5.99
CA PHE A 89 6.23 -0.13 5.46
C PHE A 89 6.56 -1.28 6.44
N PRO A 90 5.78 -2.35 6.55
CA PRO A 90 6.04 -3.44 7.52
C PRO A 90 7.22 -4.35 7.14
N LEU A 91 8.41 -3.78 7.08
CA LEU A 91 9.69 -4.47 6.88
C LEU A 91 10.39 -4.73 8.21
N ALA A 92 11.37 -5.62 8.20
CA ALA A 92 12.29 -5.76 9.33
C ALA A 92 13.06 -4.44 9.57
N PRO A 93 13.44 -4.12 10.82
CA PRO A 93 14.18 -2.89 11.12
C PRO A 93 15.48 -2.72 10.32
N VAL A 94 16.18 -3.82 10.03
CA VAL A 94 17.45 -3.82 9.28
C VAL A 94 17.28 -3.31 7.84
N SER A 95 16.10 -3.47 7.26
CA SER A 95 15.81 -3.11 5.87
C SER A 95 15.86 -1.61 5.62
N TYR A 96 15.67 -0.80 6.67
CA TYR A 96 15.75 0.66 6.61
C TYR A 96 17.19 1.18 6.62
N SER A 97 18.14 0.38 7.12
CA SER A 97 19.56 0.77 7.21
C SER A 97 20.25 0.83 5.86
N ALA A 98 19.69 0.17 4.84
CA ALA A 98 20.21 0.16 3.48
C ALA A 98 20.00 1.50 2.74
N GLY A 99 19.19 2.40 3.30
CA GLY A 99 18.88 3.71 2.73
C GLY A 99 17.73 3.68 1.72
N GLY A 100 17.62 4.73 0.91
CA GLY A 100 16.58 4.87 -0.10
C GLY A 100 15.21 5.31 0.44
N LYS A 101 14.43 6.00 -0.40
CA LYS A 101 13.06 6.43 -0.04
C LYS A 101 12.09 5.29 -0.30
N LEU A 102 11.21 4.97 0.63
CA LEU A 102 10.16 3.96 0.38
C LEU A 102 9.15 4.51 -0.61
N ARG A 103 9.15 3.99 -1.84
CA ARG A 103 8.15 4.30 -2.87
C ARG A 103 7.02 3.31 -2.74
N LEU A 104 5.78 3.78 -2.75
CA LEU A 104 4.62 2.92 -2.57
C LEU A 104 4.59 1.77 -3.59
N GLY A 105 4.71 2.09 -4.88
CA GLY A 105 4.63 1.13 -5.97
C GLY A 105 5.67 0.02 -5.86
N GLU A 106 6.90 0.36 -5.47
CA GLU A 106 7.98 -0.60 -5.25
C GLU A 106 7.68 -1.55 -4.07
N CYS A 107 7.15 -0.99 -2.98
CA CYS A 107 6.67 -1.75 -1.83
C CYS A 107 5.44 -2.62 -2.15
N ILE A 108 4.57 -2.18 -3.06
CA ILE A 108 3.45 -2.99 -3.57
C ILE A 108 3.95 -4.14 -4.44
N LEU A 109 4.92 -3.90 -5.33
CA LEU A 109 5.55 -4.95 -6.12
C LEU A 109 6.24 -5.99 -5.23
N TRP A 110 6.89 -5.56 -4.15
CA TRP A 110 7.46 -6.47 -3.15
C TRP A 110 6.40 -7.35 -2.50
N THR A 111 5.21 -6.81 -2.20
CA THR A 111 4.08 -7.59 -1.67
C THR A 111 3.58 -8.60 -2.71
N VAL A 112 3.41 -8.18 -3.97
CA VAL A 112 2.99 -9.09 -5.05
C VAL A 112 3.99 -10.22 -5.24
N GLU A 113 5.29 -9.92 -5.20
CA GLU A 113 6.34 -10.93 -5.30
C GLU A 113 6.34 -11.89 -4.10
N THR A 114 6.09 -11.36 -2.90
CA THR A 114 5.96 -12.18 -1.68
C THR A 114 4.79 -13.16 -1.78
N ILE A 115 3.65 -12.72 -2.36
CA ILE A 115 2.51 -13.60 -2.66
C ILE A 115 2.91 -14.67 -3.69
N ARG A 116 3.60 -14.27 -4.77
CA ARG A 116 4.04 -15.16 -5.84
C ARG A 116 4.94 -16.28 -5.33
N LEU A 117 5.92 -15.95 -4.49
CA LEU A 117 6.91 -16.88 -3.97
C LEU A 117 6.41 -17.69 -2.75
N GLY A 118 5.44 -17.16 -2.00
CA GLY A 118 4.97 -17.75 -0.75
C GLY A 118 5.89 -17.47 0.45
N ASN A 119 6.90 -16.62 0.27
CA ASN A 119 7.80 -16.11 1.29
C ASN A 119 8.28 -14.71 0.91
N ASN A 120 8.93 -13.99 1.83
CA ASN A 120 9.42 -12.64 1.58
C ASN A 120 10.32 -12.59 0.33
N ALA A 121 10.02 -11.67 -0.60
CA ALA A 121 10.77 -11.49 -1.83
C ALA A 121 12.24 -11.12 -1.62
N SER A 122 12.50 -10.35 -0.57
CA SER A 122 13.83 -9.85 -0.17
C SER A 122 13.75 -9.32 1.25
N MET A 123 14.87 -8.84 1.81
CA MET A 123 14.85 -8.16 3.11
C MET A 123 14.07 -6.83 3.08
N GLY A 124 13.98 -6.13 1.95
CA GLY A 124 13.26 -4.86 1.87
C GLY A 124 12.70 -4.55 0.48
N CYS A 125 11.86 -3.53 0.37
CA CYS A 125 11.16 -3.26 -0.88
C CYS A 125 11.99 -2.55 -1.96
N LYS A 126 13.31 -2.73 -1.99
CA LYS A 126 14.17 -2.18 -3.04
C LYS A 126 14.59 -3.24 -4.03
N MET A 127 14.41 -2.93 -5.30
CA MET A 127 15.03 -3.68 -6.37
C MET A 127 16.39 -3.07 -6.70
N VAL A 128 17.28 -3.90 -7.20
CA VAL A 128 18.59 -3.51 -7.73
C VAL A 128 18.80 -4.15 -9.09
N HIS A 129 19.82 -3.68 -9.80
CA HIS A 129 20.32 -4.38 -10.99
C HIS A 129 20.98 -5.71 -10.60
N THR A 130 20.95 -6.69 -11.51
CA THR A 130 21.54 -8.02 -11.28
C THR A 130 23.06 -8.01 -11.15
N ASP A 131 23.71 -6.94 -11.58
CA ASP A 131 25.15 -6.71 -11.44
C ASP A 131 25.50 -5.83 -10.22
N ALA A 132 24.52 -5.46 -9.39
CA ALA A 132 24.76 -4.73 -8.16
C ALA A 132 25.67 -5.52 -7.21
N GLU A 133 26.65 -4.85 -6.63
CA GLU A 133 27.61 -5.49 -5.71
C GLU A 133 27.12 -5.48 -4.26
N ASN A 134 26.13 -4.64 -3.93
CA ASN A 134 25.61 -4.50 -2.58
C ASN A 134 24.15 -4.00 -2.56
N TYR A 135 23.47 -4.18 -1.44
CA TYR A 135 22.12 -3.65 -1.19
C TYR A 135 22.20 -2.30 -0.47
N GLU A 136 22.48 -1.25 -1.24
CA GLU A 136 22.62 0.11 -0.73
C GLU A 136 21.91 1.11 -1.64
N GLY A 137 21.59 2.28 -1.07
CA GLY A 137 20.92 3.40 -1.74
C GLY A 137 21.43 3.76 -3.14
N ILE A 138 22.72 3.54 -3.41
CA ILE A 138 23.37 3.86 -4.69
C ILE A 138 23.04 2.85 -5.80
N TYR A 139 22.67 1.63 -5.45
CA TYR A 139 22.35 0.55 -6.39
C TYR A 139 20.85 0.38 -6.64
N PHE A 140 20.01 1.06 -5.86
CA PHE A 140 18.56 0.96 -6.01
C PHE A 140 18.09 1.55 -7.34
N LEU A 141 17.10 0.88 -7.94
CA LEU A 141 16.51 1.31 -9.19
C LEU A 141 15.99 2.74 -9.12
N SER A 142 16.17 3.49 -10.20
CA SER A 142 15.57 4.80 -10.43
C SER A 142 14.04 4.71 -10.54
N ASP A 143 13.36 5.86 -10.54
CA ASP A 143 11.91 5.91 -10.69
C ASP A 143 11.43 5.32 -12.03
N GLU A 144 12.17 5.58 -13.12
CA GLU A 144 11.86 5.05 -14.45
C GLU A 144 12.00 3.52 -14.50
N GLU A 145 13.03 2.97 -13.87
CA GLU A 145 13.27 1.53 -13.80
C GLU A 145 12.24 0.81 -12.93
N VAL A 146 11.76 1.44 -11.85
CA VAL A 146 10.64 0.91 -11.05
C VAL A 146 9.34 0.89 -11.86
N LEU A 147 9.09 1.91 -12.68
CA LEU A 147 7.93 1.91 -13.59
C LEU A 147 8.06 0.83 -14.68
N ASP A 148 9.26 0.60 -15.21
CA ASP A 148 9.51 -0.53 -16.13
C ASP A 148 9.21 -1.87 -15.45
N ALA A 149 9.72 -2.08 -14.23
CA ALA A 149 9.42 -3.27 -13.43
C ALA A 149 7.91 -3.43 -13.20
N ALA A 150 7.20 -2.35 -12.83
CA ALA A 150 5.75 -2.38 -12.65
C ALA A 150 5.01 -2.83 -13.93
N SER A 151 5.43 -2.34 -15.09
CA SER A 151 4.85 -2.75 -16.38
C SER A 151 5.02 -4.25 -16.66
N ARG A 152 6.18 -4.81 -16.27
CA ARG A 152 6.47 -6.24 -16.43
C ARG A 152 5.62 -7.11 -15.52
N TYR A 153 5.45 -6.72 -14.26
CA TYR A 153 4.54 -7.40 -13.33
C TYR A 153 3.10 -7.41 -13.83
N ARG A 154 2.61 -6.28 -14.37
CA ARG A 154 1.27 -6.25 -14.97
C ARG A 154 1.16 -7.19 -16.17
N ARG A 155 2.13 -7.16 -17.09
CA ARG A 155 2.14 -8.05 -18.26
C ARG A 155 2.17 -9.52 -17.85
N TRP A 156 2.99 -9.86 -16.86
CA TRP A 156 3.07 -11.20 -16.28
C TRP A 156 1.70 -11.62 -15.73
N TRP A 157 1.06 -10.77 -14.92
CA TRP A 157 -0.25 -11.08 -14.34
C TRP A 157 -1.34 -11.27 -15.40
N GLU A 158 -1.42 -10.39 -16.39
CA GLU A 158 -2.38 -10.51 -17.49
C GLU A 158 -2.20 -11.79 -18.31
N THR A 159 -0.95 -12.22 -18.50
CA THR A 159 -0.64 -13.46 -19.24
C THR A 159 -1.10 -14.71 -18.48
N ARG A 160 -1.08 -14.67 -17.13
CA ARG A 160 -1.50 -15.81 -16.27
C ARG A 160 -2.99 -16.01 -16.18
N LYS A 161 -3.81 -15.03 -16.60
CA LYS A 161 -5.28 -15.18 -16.67
C LYS A 161 -5.68 -16.28 -17.66
N TYR A 162 -4.77 -16.70 -18.54
CA TYR A 162 -4.97 -17.78 -19.50
C TYR A 162 -4.30 -19.09 -19.02
N PRO A 163 -4.94 -20.25 -19.22
CA PRO A 163 -4.37 -21.53 -18.80
C PRO A 163 -3.07 -21.82 -19.54
N ARG A 164 -2.09 -22.35 -18.81
CA ARG A 164 -0.82 -22.80 -19.37
C ARG A 164 -1.10 -23.88 -20.42
N THR A 165 -0.53 -23.71 -21.61
CA THR A 165 -0.63 -24.71 -22.68
C THR A 165 0.72 -25.40 -22.85
N MET A 166 0.74 -26.56 -23.52
CA MET A 166 2.00 -27.25 -23.86
C MET A 166 2.94 -26.41 -24.75
N TRP A 167 2.43 -25.35 -25.37
CA TRP A 167 3.19 -24.41 -26.21
C TRP A 167 3.77 -23.23 -25.44
N THR A 168 3.49 -23.12 -24.14
CA THR A 168 4.05 -22.09 -23.26
C THR A 168 5.46 -22.50 -22.80
N ILE A 169 6.41 -22.49 -23.75
CA ILE A 169 7.84 -22.82 -23.56
C ILE A 169 8.64 -21.56 -23.12
N ASP A 170 7.98 -20.50 -22.71
CA ASP A 170 8.67 -19.30 -22.25
C ASP A 170 9.33 -19.55 -20.89
N PRO A 171 10.68 -19.55 -20.78
CA PRO A 171 11.36 -19.71 -19.50
C PRO A 171 11.03 -18.60 -18.51
N CYS A 172 10.57 -17.45 -19.00
CA CYS A 172 10.16 -16.29 -18.22
C CYS A 172 8.69 -16.31 -17.80
N TYR A 173 7.92 -17.37 -18.12
CA TYR A 173 6.47 -17.41 -17.88
C TYR A 173 6.09 -17.17 -16.41
N ASP A 174 6.86 -17.74 -15.48
CA ASP A 174 6.60 -17.64 -14.04
C ASP A 174 7.35 -16.47 -13.36
N GLU A 175 8.27 -15.80 -14.08
CA GLU A 175 9.22 -14.83 -13.54
C GLU A 175 9.04 -13.43 -14.17
N PRO A 176 8.40 -12.48 -13.47
CA PRO A 176 8.06 -11.17 -14.03
C PRO A 176 9.29 -10.31 -14.40
N LEU A 177 10.40 -10.45 -13.68
CA LEU A 177 11.63 -9.69 -13.93
C LEU A 177 12.60 -10.39 -14.89
N CYS A 178 12.20 -11.51 -15.48
CA CYS A 178 13.06 -12.26 -16.39
C CYS A 178 13.56 -11.40 -17.56
N GLY A 179 14.87 -11.36 -17.75
CA GLY A 179 15.52 -10.58 -18.81
C GLY A 179 15.44 -9.06 -18.63
N SER A 180 14.99 -8.54 -17.49
CA SER A 180 15.02 -7.09 -17.22
C SER A 180 16.36 -6.60 -16.71
N GLY A 181 17.18 -7.50 -16.16
CA GLY A 181 18.40 -7.12 -15.42
C GLY A 181 18.09 -6.60 -14.02
N TYR A 182 16.86 -6.77 -13.50
CA TYR A 182 16.47 -6.39 -12.15
C TYR A 182 16.29 -7.62 -11.27
N MET A 183 16.54 -7.47 -9.98
CA MET A 183 16.30 -8.52 -8.99
C MET A 183 15.86 -7.94 -7.66
N TRP A 184 15.17 -8.78 -6.90
CA TRP A 184 15.04 -8.65 -5.45
C TRP A 184 16.31 -9.24 -4.81
N TRP A 185 16.86 -8.54 -3.81
CA TRP A 185 18.13 -8.90 -3.15
C TRP A 185 17.96 -9.75 -1.89
#